data_AF-A0A7Z9KU92-F1
#
_entry.id   AF-A0A7Z9KU92-F1
#
_cell.length_a   1.000
_cell.length_b   1.000
_cell.length_c   1.000
_cell.angle_alpha   90.00
_cell.angle_beta   90.00
_cell.angle_gamma   90.00
#
_symmetry.space_group_name_H-M   'P 1'
#
loop_
_entity.id
_entity.type
_entity.pdbx_description
1 polymer ?
#
loop_
_entity_poly.entity_id
_entity_poly.type
_entity_poly.pdbx_seq_one_letter_code
_entity_poly.pdbx_strand_id
1 'polypeptide(L)'
;RYSPGFKFPDDDERSSYHRFQGELFSRYLAIAEDLKQIASQKGINLVQLSIAWILRLSAISCVLVGAKNPNQVREHVVAANTTFSDDELETINKILETTPEA
;
A
#
# COMPACT_ATOMS: atom_id res chain seq x y z
N ARG A 1 -10.94 -6.39 0.86
CA ARG A 1 -11.60 -6.42 2.19
C ARG A 1 -12.39 -5.15 2.45
N TYR A 2 -11.86 -3.98 2.10
CA TYR A 2 -12.56 -2.70 2.27
C TYR A 2 -13.18 -2.24 0.95
N SER A 3 -14.25 -1.47 1.03
CA SER A 3 -14.99 -0.89 -0.08
C SER A 3 -15.44 0.54 0.27
N PRO A 4 -15.76 1.39 -0.72
CA PRO A 4 -16.37 2.68 -0.47
C PRO A 4 -17.58 2.57 0.48
N GLY A 5 -17.67 3.47 1.46
CA GLY A 5 -18.71 3.45 2.49
C GLY A 5 -18.51 2.47 3.65
N PHE A 6 -17.44 1.66 3.65
CA PHE A 6 -17.10 0.82 4.80
C PHE A 6 -16.82 1.67 6.05
N LYS A 7 -17.36 1.24 7.19
CA LYS A 7 -17.12 1.87 8.50
C LYS A 7 -16.45 0.88 9.44
N PHE A 8 -15.44 1.34 10.15
CA PHE A 8 -14.81 0.56 11.22
C PHE A 8 -15.74 0.51 12.45
N PRO A 9 -15.73 -0.60 13.22
CA PRO A 9 -16.42 -0.68 14.51
C PRO A 9 -15.96 0.42 15.47
N ASP A 10 -16.84 0.82 16.39
CA ASP A 10 -16.56 1.92 17.33
C ASP A 10 -15.40 1.62 18.30
N ASP A 11 -15.11 0.34 18.57
CA ASP A 11 -14.00 -0.13 19.41
C ASP A 11 -12.68 -0.31 18.63
N ASP A 12 -12.67 -0.04 17.33
CA ASP A 12 -11.47 -0.04 16.49
C ASP A 12 -10.90 1.37 16.40
N GLU A 13 -9.62 1.55 16.73
CA GLU A 13 -8.92 2.85 16.70
C GLU A 13 -9.09 3.58 15.35
N ARG A 14 -9.22 2.81 14.25
CA ARG A 14 -9.35 3.35 12.89
C ARG A 14 -10.66 4.08 12.65
N SER A 15 -11.69 3.84 13.44
CA SER A 15 -12.97 4.57 13.37
C SER A 15 -12.79 6.08 13.60
N SER A 16 -11.78 6.46 14.41
CA SER A 16 -11.47 7.85 14.76
C SER A 16 -10.62 8.58 13.73
N TYR A 17 -9.94 7.87 12.82
CA TYR A 17 -9.01 8.51 11.87
C TYR A 17 -9.76 9.09 10.67
N HIS A 18 -9.61 10.40 10.45
CA HIS A 18 -10.27 11.12 9.34
C HIS A 18 -10.03 10.46 7.96
N ARG A 19 -8.79 10.01 7.70
CA ARG A 19 -8.41 9.30 6.46
C ARG A 19 -9.17 8.00 6.19
N PHE A 20 -9.82 7.42 7.20
CA PHE A 20 -10.63 6.21 7.10
C PHE A 20 -12.13 6.48 7.12
N GLN A 21 -12.55 7.73 6.88
CA GLN A 21 -13.95 8.13 6.86
C GLN A 21 -14.39 8.62 5.47
N GLY A 22 -15.64 8.30 5.11
CA GLY A 22 -16.36 8.91 4.00
C GLY A 22 -15.65 8.91 2.64
N GLU A 23 -15.68 10.07 2.00
CA GLU A 23 -15.15 10.30 0.65
C GLU A 23 -13.63 10.19 0.62
N LEU A 24 -12.95 10.73 1.65
CA LEU A 24 -11.49 10.64 1.79
C LEU A 24 -11.00 9.18 1.81
N PHE A 25 -11.66 8.30 2.57
CA PHE A 25 -11.31 6.88 2.56
C PHE A 25 -11.54 6.23 1.21
N SER A 26 -12.62 6.60 0.53
CA SER A 26 -12.93 6.09 -0.81
C SER A 26 -11.85 6.49 -1.83
N ARG A 27 -11.28 7.70 -1.72
CA ARG A 27 -10.14 8.13 -2.56
C ARG A 27 -8.87 7.33 -2.27
N TYR A 28 -8.53 7.08 -1.01
CA TYR A 28 -7.39 6.22 -0.68
C TYR A 28 -7.58 4.78 -1.16
N LEU A 29 -8.81 4.24 -1.12
CA LEU A 29 -9.11 2.92 -1.66
C LEU A 29 -8.95 2.85 -3.18
N ALA A 30 -9.32 3.90 -3.92
CA ALA A 30 -9.10 3.98 -5.36
C ALA A 30 -7.60 3.95 -5.70
N ILE A 31 -6.79 4.77 -5.03
CA ILE A 31 -5.34 4.79 -5.19
C ILE A 31 -4.73 3.41 -4.89
N ALA A 32 -5.19 2.75 -3.82
CA ALA A 32 -4.72 1.41 -3.47
C ALA A 32 -5.07 0.36 -4.54
N GLU A 33 -6.23 0.48 -5.20
CA GLU A 33 -6.61 -0.42 -6.29
C GLU A 33 -5.78 -0.18 -7.56
N ASP A 34 -5.47 1.09 -7.89
CA ASP A 34 -4.59 1.41 -9.02
C ASP A 34 -3.17 0.86 -8.80
N LEU A 35 -2.60 1.04 -7.60
CA LEU A 35 -1.31 0.46 -7.24
C LEU A 35 -1.33 -1.07 -7.26
N LYS A 36 -2.47 -1.68 -6.90
CA LYS A 36 -2.63 -3.14 -6.92
C LYS A 36 -2.62 -3.69 -8.35
N GLN A 37 -3.08 -2.94 -9.34
CA GLN A 37 -2.96 -3.33 -10.75
C GLN A 37 -1.49 -3.42 -11.17
N ILE A 38 -0.67 -2.43 -10.79
CA ILE A 38 0.79 -2.45 -11.05
C ILE A 38 1.44 -3.65 -10.36
N ALA A 39 1.11 -3.88 -9.09
CA ALA A 39 1.61 -5.05 -8.36
C ALA A 39 1.27 -6.36 -9.10
N SER A 40 0.03 -6.50 -9.56
CA SER A 40 -0.43 -7.69 -10.29
C SER A 40 0.31 -7.88 -11.61
N GLN A 41 0.58 -6.82 -12.38
CA GLN A 41 1.36 -6.89 -13.62
C GLN A 41 2.78 -7.40 -13.36
N LYS A 42 3.34 -7.06 -12.20
CA LYS A 42 4.66 -7.48 -11.74
C LYS A 42 4.67 -8.87 -11.08
N GLY A 43 3.50 -9.50 -10.90
CA GLY A 43 3.38 -10.80 -10.25
C GLY A 43 3.55 -10.77 -8.73
N ILE A 44 3.38 -9.61 -8.10
CA ILE A 44 3.42 -9.43 -6.64
C ILE A 44 2.08 -8.88 -6.13
N ASN A 45 1.87 -8.90 -4.81
CA ASN A 45 0.70 -8.28 -4.20
C ASN A 45 0.98 -6.85 -3.74
N LEU A 46 -0.08 -6.11 -3.42
CA LEU A 46 0.00 -4.70 -3.01
C LEU A 46 0.89 -4.47 -1.77
N VAL A 47 0.90 -5.41 -0.82
CA VAL A 47 1.73 -5.31 0.39
C VAL A 47 3.21 -5.47 0.02
N GLN A 48 3.53 -6.38 -0.88
CA GLN A 48 4.90 -6.55 -1.38
C GLN A 48 5.36 -5.31 -2.16
N LEU A 49 4.50 -4.74 -3.02
CA LEU A 49 4.77 -3.51 -3.75
C LEU A 49 5.09 -2.35 -2.80
N SER A 50 4.30 -2.15 -1.74
CA SER A 50 4.50 -1.02 -0.82
C SER A 50 5.79 -1.14 -0.01
N ILE A 51 6.16 -2.36 0.42
CA ILE A 51 7.43 -2.62 1.11
C ILE A 51 8.61 -2.35 0.17
N ALA A 52 8.55 -2.89 -1.06
CA ALA A 52 9.59 -2.70 -2.07
C ALA A 52 9.76 -1.21 -2.43
N TRP A 53 8.65 -0.48 -2.56
CA TRP A 53 8.66 0.94 -2.90
C TRP A 53 9.40 1.78 -1.86
N ILE A 54 9.31 1.45 -0.57
CA ILE A 54 10.09 2.12 0.47
C ILE A 54 11.55 1.66 0.45
N LEU A 55 11.80 0.35 0.33
CA LEU A 55 13.16 -0.22 0.33
C LEU A 55 14.02 0.24 -0.84
N ARG A 56 13.43 0.71 -1.95
CA ARG A 56 14.19 1.26 -3.09
C ARG A 56 14.96 2.54 -2.73
N LEU A 57 14.55 3.25 -1.69
CA LEU A 57 15.16 4.52 -1.30
C LEU A 57 16.50 4.23 -0.64
N SER A 58 17.59 4.74 -1.22
CA SER A 58 18.96 4.49 -0.73
C SER A 58 19.20 4.94 0.72
N ALA A 59 18.42 5.90 1.22
CA ALA A 59 18.46 6.36 2.60
C ALA A 59 17.80 5.37 3.60
N ILE A 60 17.06 4.37 3.13
CA ILE A 60 16.32 3.43 3.96
C ILE A 60 17.11 2.12 4.06
N SER A 61 17.57 1.78 5.27
CA SER A 61 18.29 0.52 5.52
C SER A 61 17.38 -0.66 5.91
N CYS A 62 16.21 -0.37 6.49
CA CYS A 62 15.25 -1.41 6.88
C CYS A 62 13.80 -0.88 6.91
N VAL A 63 12.84 -1.78 6.70
CA VAL A 63 11.40 -1.49 6.84
C VAL A 63 10.82 -2.43 7.90
N LEU A 64 10.12 -1.87 8.88
CA LEU A 64 9.42 -2.63 9.92
C LEU A 64 8.04 -3.03 9.41
N VAL A 65 7.78 -4.33 9.30
CA VAL A 65 6.50 -4.87 8.81
C VAL A 65 5.94 -5.86 9.83
N GLY A 66 4.73 -5.59 10.33
CA GLY A 66 4.05 -6.47 11.27
C GLY A 66 3.46 -7.71 10.59
N ALA A 67 3.63 -8.88 11.19
CA ALA A 67 3.04 -10.14 10.74
C ALA A 67 2.38 -10.86 11.93
N LYS A 68 1.18 -11.39 11.72
CA LYS A 68 0.39 -12.16 12.71
C LYS A 68 0.62 -13.67 12.62
N ASN A 69 1.24 -14.15 11.54
CA ASN A 69 1.55 -15.56 11.36
C ASN A 69 2.78 -15.75 10.43
N PRO A 70 3.41 -16.94 10.44
CA PRO A 70 4.59 -17.21 9.63
C PRO A 70 4.39 -17.10 8.11
N ASN A 71 3.18 -17.33 7.59
CA ASN A 71 2.93 -17.23 6.15
C ASN A 71 3.06 -15.78 5.68
N GLN A 72 2.58 -14.81 6.46
CA GLN A 72 2.77 -13.39 6.15
C GLN A 72 4.25 -13.00 6.07
N VAL A 73 5.11 -13.55 6.95
CA VAL A 73 6.57 -13.31 6.88
C VAL A 73 7.13 -13.81 5.54
N ARG A 74 6.74 -15.02 5.13
CA ARG A 74 7.16 -15.61 3.85
C ARG A 74 6.63 -14.83 2.64
N GLU A 75 5.44 -14.26 2.74
CA GLU A 75 4.89 -13.40 1.69
C GLU A 75 5.64 -12.06 1.63
N HIS A 76 5.90 -11.42 2.78
CA HIS A 76 6.52 -10.09 2.82
C HIS A 76 7.98 -10.10 2.37
N VAL A 77 8.76 -11.15 2.67
CA VAL A 77 10.20 -11.22 2.33
C VAL A 77 10.46 -11.16 0.83
N VAL A 78 9.50 -11.55 -0.02
CA VAL A 78 9.61 -11.44 -1.49
C VAL A 78 9.83 -10.00 -1.94
N ALA A 79 9.29 -9.03 -1.20
CA ALA A 79 9.44 -7.60 -1.51
C ALA A 79 10.89 -7.11 -1.50
N ALA A 80 11.76 -7.72 -0.67
CA ALA A 80 13.15 -7.31 -0.55
C ALA A 80 13.97 -7.51 -1.83
N ASN A 81 13.51 -8.39 -2.73
CA ASN A 81 14.15 -8.65 -4.02
C ASN A 81 13.44 -7.98 -5.20
N THR A 82 12.46 -7.10 -4.93
CA THR A 82 11.68 -6.44 -5.97
C THR A 82 12.35 -5.11 -6.35
N THR A 83 12.66 -4.95 -7.63
CA THR A 83 13.17 -3.69 -8.21
C THR A 83 12.15 -3.10 -9.17
N PHE A 84 12.22 -1.80 -9.41
CA PHE A 84 11.32 -1.09 -10.31
C PHE A 84 12.06 -0.63 -11.56
N SER A 85 11.40 -0.69 -12.72
CA SER A 85 11.84 0.07 -13.89
C SER A 85 11.46 1.54 -13.76
N ASP A 86 12.05 2.39 -14.59
CA ASP A 86 11.73 3.82 -14.62
C ASP A 86 10.25 4.05 -15.00
N ASP A 87 9.73 3.29 -15.97
CA ASP A 87 8.32 3.37 -16.39
C ASP A 87 7.34 2.98 -15.26
N GLU A 88 7.69 1.97 -14.46
CA GLU A 88 6.90 1.57 -13.30
C GLU A 88 6.91 2.68 -12.24
N LEU A 89 8.07 3.29 -11.99
CA LEU A 89 8.19 4.41 -11.04
C LEU A 89 7.42 5.64 -11.52
N GLU A 90 7.48 5.96 -12.81
CA GLU A 90 6.72 7.07 -13.38
C GLU A 90 5.21 6.85 -13.20
N THR A 91 4.74 5.63 -13.48
CA THR A 91 3.33 5.27 -13.33
C THR A 91 2.89 5.35 -11.87
N ILE A 92 3.69 4.81 -10.94
CA ILE A 92 3.42 4.90 -9.50
C ILE A 92 3.38 6.37 -9.06
N ASN A 93 4.31 7.20 -9.50
CA ASN A 93 4.36 8.61 -9.13
C ASN A 93 3.11 9.36 -9.61
N LYS A 94 2.66 9.13 -10.86
CA LYS A 94 1.41 9.71 -11.40
C LYS A 94 0.19 9.33 -10.56
N ILE A 95 0.11 8.08 -10.09
CA ILE A 95 -0.97 7.65 -9.18
C ILE A 95 -0.86 8.41 -7.86
N LEU A 96 0.34 8.50 -7.28
CA LEU A 96 0.56 9.14 -5.98
C LEU A 96 0.34 10.66 -6.00
N GLU A 97 0.48 11.34 -7.14
CA GLU A 97 0.12 12.76 -7.30
C GLU A 97 -1.37 13.03 -7.01
N THR A 98 -2.23 12.02 -7.14
CA THR A 98 -3.67 12.15 -6.84
C THR A 98 -4.01 11.97 -5.35
N THR A 99 -2.99 11.72 -4.51
CA THR A 99 -3.16 11.46 -3.08
C THR A 99 -3.75 12.67 -2.37
N PRO A 100 -4.87 12.52 -1.63
CA PRO A 100 -5.43 13.59 -0.83
C PRO A 100 -4.44 14.05 0.26
N GLU A 101 -4.42 15.36 0.54
CA GLU A 101 -3.70 15.90 1.70
C GLU A 101 -4.24 15.31 3.01
N ALA A 102 -3.34 15.12 3.97
CA ALA A 102 -3.60 14.44 5.24
C ALA A 102 -4.25 15.35 6.29
#